data_AF-A0AAU9T6A7-F1
#
_entry.id   AF-A0AAU9T6A7-F1
#
_cell.length_a   1.000
_cell.length_b   1.000
_cell.length_c   1.000
_cell.angle_alpha   90.00
_cell.angle_beta   90.00
_cell.angle_gamma   90.00
#
_symmetry.space_group_name_H-M   'P 1'
#
loop_
_entity.id
_entity.type
_entity.pdbx_description
1 polymer ?
#
loop_
_entity_poly.entity_id
_entity_poly.type
_entity_poly.pdbx_seq_one_letter_code
_entity_poly.pdbx_strand_id
1 'polypeptide(L)'
;MEGKEEDVNVGANKFPERQPIGTAAQTDSKDYKEPPPAPFFEPGELKSWSFYRAGIAEFIATFLFLYITVLTVMGVKRSPNMCASVGIQGIAWAFGGMIFALVYCTAGISVMQCLGAICGAGVVKGFQSGPYQANGGGANVVAHGYTKGSGLGAEIIGTFVLVYTVFSATDAKRSARDSHVPILAPLPIGFAVFLVHLATIPITGTGINPARSLGAAIIYNKDHAWEDHWIFWVGPFIGAALAALYHQIVIRAIPFKSKA
;
A
#
# COMPACT_ATOMS: atom_id res chain seq x y z
N MET A 1 -10.77 13.52 -45.00
CA MET A 1 -10.71 14.00 -43.61
C MET A 1 -10.46 12.78 -42.76
N GLU A 2 -9.20 12.46 -42.53
CA GLU A 2 -8.77 11.22 -41.88
C GLU A 2 -7.89 11.65 -40.69
N GLY A 3 -8.43 11.47 -39.49
CA GLY A 3 -7.82 11.89 -38.25
C GLY A 3 -6.66 10.96 -37.90
N LYS A 4 -5.45 11.52 -37.82
CA LYS A 4 -4.25 10.84 -37.34
C LYS A 4 -4.46 10.35 -35.90
N GLU A 5 -4.42 9.04 -35.72
CA GLU A 5 -4.07 8.41 -34.45
C GLU A 5 -2.58 8.69 -34.19
N GLU A 6 -2.29 9.64 -33.29
CA GLU A 6 -0.96 9.74 -32.69
C GLU A 6 -0.89 8.76 -31.52
N ASP A 7 -0.51 7.53 -31.82
CA ASP A 7 -0.05 6.55 -30.83
C ASP A 7 1.22 7.08 -30.16
N VAL A 8 1.07 7.55 -28.92
CA VAL A 8 2.20 8.01 -28.11
C VAL A 8 2.95 6.78 -27.59
N ASN A 9 4.11 6.55 -28.21
CA ASN A 9 5.09 5.52 -27.88
C ASN A 9 5.66 5.78 -26.46
N VAL A 10 4.96 5.32 -25.45
CA VAL A 10 5.48 5.21 -24.08
C VAL A 10 6.59 4.16 -24.12
N GLY A 11 7.70 4.39 -23.40
CA GLY A 11 8.94 3.61 -23.43
C GLY A 11 8.88 2.12 -23.06
N ALA A 12 7.76 1.42 -23.28
CA ALA A 12 7.61 -0.03 -23.24
C ALA A 12 8.06 -0.72 -24.54
N ASN A 13 8.10 -0.04 -25.68
CA ASN A 13 8.40 -0.64 -27.00
C ASN A 13 9.85 -0.46 -27.48
N LYS A 14 10.80 -0.09 -26.60
CA LYS A 14 12.21 0.07 -27.02
C LYS A 14 12.93 -1.27 -27.24
N PHE A 15 12.29 -2.39 -26.92
CA PHE A 15 12.77 -3.74 -27.20
C PHE A 15 11.70 -4.50 -27.98
N PRO A 16 11.98 -5.01 -29.19
CA PRO A 16 11.01 -5.81 -29.93
C PRO A 16 10.76 -7.12 -29.18
N GLU A 17 9.53 -7.30 -28.69
CA GLU A 17 9.04 -8.57 -28.15
C GLU A 17 8.76 -9.53 -29.32
N ARG A 18 9.84 -10.11 -29.85
CA ARG A 18 9.80 -11.32 -30.68
C ARG A 18 10.90 -12.25 -30.20
N GLN A 19 10.57 -13.11 -29.24
CA GLN A 19 11.25 -14.41 -29.15
C GLN A 19 10.29 -15.48 -29.66
N PRO A 20 10.65 -16.21 -30.73
CA PRO A 20 9.89 -17.37 -31.15
C PRO A 20 10.05 -18.50 -30.15
N ILE A 21 8.97 -19.26 -29.96
CA ILE A 21 8.92 -20.52 -29.22
C ILE A 21 9.94 -21.48 -29.85
N GLY A 22 11.03 -21.75 -29.14
CA GLY A 22 12.07 -22.67 -29.59
C GLY A 22 13.06 -22.98 -28.47
N THR A 23 13.16 -24.26 -28.12
CA THR A 23 14.08 -24.81 -27.14
C THR A 23 15.54 -24.62 -27.60
N ALA A 24 16.19 -23.51 -27.27
CA ALA A 24 17.63 -23.38 -27.41
C ALA A 24 18.23 -22.30 -26.48
N ALA A 25 19.24 -22.75 -25.72
CA ALA A 25 20.33 -21.98 -25.14
C ALA A 25 20.02 -21.04 -23.96
N GLN A 26 20.34 -21.55 -22.75
CA GLN A 26 20.97 -20.74 -21.70
C GLN A 26 22.06 -19.86 -22.33
N THR A 27 21.91 -18.55 -22.26
CA THR A 27 22.94 -17.59 -22.61
C THR A 27 23.08 -16.57 -21.48
N ASP A 28 24.30 -16.49 -20.94
CA ASP A 28 24.77 -15.56 -19.92
C ASP A 28 24.58 -14.09 -20.33
N SER A 29 23.38 -13.53 -20.15
CA SER A 29 23.15 -12.09 -20.30
C SER A 29 22.20 -11.59 -19.22
N LYS A 30 22.78 -11.22 -18.07
CA LYS A 30 22.13 -10.36 -17.07
C LYS A 30 22.04 -8.92 -17.60
N ASP A 31 21.40 -8.72 -18.75
CA ASP A 31 21.37 -7.43 -19.46
C ASP A 31 20.21 -6.51 -19.02
N TYR A 32 19.82 -6.58 -17.75
CA TYR A 32 19.00 -5.51 -17.18
C TYR A 32 19.91 -4.35 -16.76
N LYS A 33 19.97 -3.32 -17.61
CA LYS A 33 20.49 -2.00 -17.22
C LYS A 33 19.40 -1.21 -16.52
N GLU A 34 19.66 -0.80 -15.30
CA GLU A 34 18.75 0.04 -14.54
C GLU A 34 18.55 1.36 -15.32
N PRO A 35 17.30 1.79 -15.57
CA PRO A 35 17.07 3.04 -16.29
C PRO A 35 17.69 4.20 -15.48
N PRO A 36 18.14 5.27 -16.17
CA PRO A 36 18.64 6.45 -15.48
C PRO A 36 17.58 6.99 -14.51
N PRO A 37 18.01 7.68 -13.43
CA PRO A 37 17.09 8.24 -12.45
C PRO A 37 16.02 9.07 -13.16
N ALA A 38 14.74 8.74 -12.93
CA ALA A 38 13.65 9.49 -13.52
C ALA A 38 13.72 10.96 -13.04
N PRO A 39 13.57 11.94 -13.92
CA PRO A 39 13.46 13.34 -13.50
C PRO A 39 12.29 13.51 -12.53
N PHE A 40 12.46 14.41 -11.55
CA PHE A 40 11.49 14.61 -10.47
C PHE A 40 10.10 15.06 -10.98
N PHE A 41 10.05 15.74 -12.12
CA PHE A 41 8.83 16.23 -12.72
C PHE A 41 8.98 16.41 -14.23
N GLU A 42 8.13 15.76 -15.01
CA GLU A 42 8.00 16.00 -16.45
C GLU A 42 6.63 16.65 -16.73
N PRO A 43 6.57 17.95 -17.09
CA PRO A 43 5.31 18.64 -17.36
C PRO A 43 4.44 17.99 -18.45
N GLY A 44 5.05 17.16 -19.32
CA GLY A 44 4.35 16.38 -20.34
C GLY A 44 3.46 15.27 -19.77
N GLU A 45 3.78 14.73 -18.59
CA GLU A 45 2.98 13.68 -17.96
C GLU A 45 1.59 14.15 -17.56
N LEU A 46 1.43 15.42 -17.18
CA LEU A 46 0.13 16.02 -16.81
C LEU A 46 -0.86 16.08 -17.97
N LYS A 47 -0.40 15.96 -19.22
CA LYS A 47 -1.25 15.88 -20.41
C LYS A 47 -1.50 14.44 -20.86
N SER A 48 -0.81 13.47 -20.25
CA SER A 48 -0.92 12.07 -20.64
C SER A 48 -2.21 11.46 -20.09
N TRP A 49 -2.95 10.77 -20.96
CA TRP A 49 -4.12 10.00 -20.55
C TRP A 49 -3.78 8.89 -19.53
N SER A 50 -2.57 8.33 -19.62
CA SER A 50 -2.09 7.32 -18.67
C SER A 50 -1.94 7.88 -17.25
N PHE A 51 -1.56 9.15 -17.12
CA PHE A 51 -1.47 9.82 -15.82
C PHE A 51 -2.85 9.95 -15.16
N TYR A 52 -3.85 10.42 -15.90
CA TYR A 52 -5.24 10.50 -15.40
C TYR A 52 -5.81 9.12 -15.07
N ARG A 53 -5.56 8.11 -15.91
CA ARG A 53 -5.97 6.72 -15.64
C ARG A 53 -5.35 6.18 -14.35
N ALA A 54 -4.07 6.45 -14.11
CA ALA A 54 -3.40 6.05 -12.87
C ALA A 54 -4.01 6.78 -11.66
N GLY A 55 -4.22 8.09 -11.74
CA GLY A 55 -4.84 8.86 -10.67
C GLY A 55 -6.26 8.40 -10.33
N ILE A 56 -7.09 8.09 -11.34
CA ILE A 56 -8.44 7.53 -11.13
C ILE A 56 -8.35 6.14 -10.49
N ALA A 57 -7.44 5.29 -10.94
CA ALA A 57 -7.22 3.97 -10.35
C ALA A 57 -6.82 4.07 -8.87
N GLU A 58 -5.91 4.97 -8.50
CA GLU A 58 -5.51 5.19 -7.11
C GLU A 58 -6.65 5.71 -6.24
N PHE A 59 -7.44 6.65 -6.78
CA PHE A 59 -8.63 7.17 -6.10
C PHE A 59 -9.63 6.06 -5.83
N ILE A 60 -10.03 5.30 -6.85
CA ILE A 60 -11.03 4.23 -6.74
C ILE A 60 -10.53 3.11 -5.83
N ALA A 61 -9.27 2.71 -5.97
CA ALA A 61 -8.67 1.69 -5.11
C ALA A 61 -8.71 2.14 -3.65
N THR A 62 -8.26 3.36 -3.34
CA THR A 62 -8.22 3.85 -1.96
C THR A 62 -9.62 4.10 -1.40
N PHE A 63 -10.55 4.54 -2.24
CA PHE A 63 -11.97 4.64 -1.90
C PHE A 63 -12.53 3.30 -1.47
N LEU A 64 -12.39 2.26 -2.30
CA LEU A 64 -12.88 0.92 -2.00
C LEU A 64 -12.19 0.32 -0.78
N PHE A 65 -10.88 0.54 -0.65
CA PHE A 65 -10.09 0.12 0.50
C PHE A 65 -10.65 0.70 1.81
N LEU A 66 -10.80 2.01 1.91
CA LEU A 66 -11.33 2.65 3.13
C LEU A 66 -12.80 2.32 3.36
N TYR A 67 -13.61 2.28 2.29
CA TYR A 67 -15.02 1.94 2.39
C TYR A 67 -15.20 0.55 3.02
N ILE A 68 -14.55 -0.48 2.47
CA ILE A 68 -14.69 -1.87 2.94
C ILE A 68 -14.12 -2.01 4.35
N THR A 69 -12.90 -1.54 4.57
CA THR A 69 -12.22 -1.73 5.86
C THR A 69 -12.90 -1.01 7.02
N VAL A 70 -13.30 0.25 6.83
CA VAL A 70 -14.00 1.01 7.88
C VAL A 70 -15.38 0.42 8.12
N LEU A 71 -16.10 0.00 7.07
CA LEU A 71 -17.39 -0.69 7.23
C LEU A 71 -17.26 -1.99 8.02
N THR A 72 -16.21 -2.79 7.78
CA THR A 72 -15.90 -3.98 8.59
C THR A 72 -15.64 -3.63 10.05
N VAL A 73 -14.83 -2.59 10.32
CA VAL A 73 -14.55 -2.13 11.69
C VAL A 73 -15.86 -1.69 12.39
N MET A 74 -16.73 -0.95 11.71
CA MET A 74 -18.02 -0.53 12.25
C MET A 74 -18.92 -1.73 12.54
N GLY A 75 -18.93 -2.73 11.65
CA GLY A 75 -19.66 -3.98 11.86
C GLY A 75 -19.21 -4.71 13.11
N VAL A 76 -17.89 -4.87 13.31
CA VAL A 76 -17.33 -5.50 14.51
C VAL A 76 -17.64 -4.71 15.78
N LYS A 77 -17.53 -3.38 15.74
CA LYS A 77 -17.82 -2.52 16.91
C LYS A 77 -19.31 -2.45 17.27
N ARG A 78 -20.20 -2.69 16.31
CA ARG A 78 -21.65 -2.74 16.53
C ARG A 78 -22.12 -4.08 17.10
N SER A 79 -21.37 -5.16 16.87
CA SER A 79 -21.73 -6.49 17.37
C SER A 79 -21.65 -6.58 18.89
N PRO A 80 -22.53 -7.37 19.54
CA PRO A 80 -22.61 -7.47 21.00
C PRO A 80 -21.37 -8.12 21.62
N ASN A 81 -20.66 -8.96 20.88
CA ASN A 81 -19.38 -9.54 21.28
C ASN A 81 -18.55 -9.89 20.03
N MET A 82 -17.25 -10.13 20.23
CA MET A 82 -16.32 -10.42 19.13
C MET A 82 -16.66 -11.71 18.38
N CYS A 83 -17.20 -12.73 19.07
CA CYS A 83 -17.58 -14.01 18.49
C CYS A 83 -18.83 -13.93 17.60
N ALA A 84 -19.70 -12.94 17.83
CA ALA A 84 -20.85 -12.63 16.99
C ALA A 84 -20.50 -11.77 15.77
N SER A 85 -19.19 -11.56 15.52
CA SER A 85 -18.68 -10.76 14.41
C SER A 85 -17.48 -11.46 13.77
N VAL A 86 -16.93 -10.87 12.72
CA VAL A 86 -15.67 -11.35 12.12
C VAL A 86 -14.44 -11.12 13.02
N GLY A 87 -14.59 -10.34 14.10
CA GLY A 87 -13.54 -10.08 15.09
C GLY A 87 -12.31 -9.35 14.54
N ILE A 88 -11.23 -9.35 15.33
CA ILE A 88 -9.93 -8.75 14.93
C ILE A 88 -9.36 -9.47 13.71
N GLN A 89 -9.53 -10.79 13.64
CA GLN A 89 -9.09 -11.63 12.53
C GLN A 89 -9.74 -11.19 11.20
N GLY A 90 -11.04 -10.90 11.22
CA GLY A 90 -11.77 -10.41 10.06
C GLY A 90 -11.38 -9.00 9.64
N ILE A 91 -11.10 -8.11 10.60
CA ILE A 91 -10.55 -6.79 10.30
C ILE A 91 -9.20 -6.95 9.59
N ALA A 92 -8.28 -7.73 10.16
CA ALA A 92 -6.97 -7.96 9.55
C ALA A 92 -7.09 -8.56 8.13
N TRP A 93 -8.01 -9.49 7.91
CA TRP A 93 -8.29 -10.03 6.58
C TRP A 93 -8.86 -9.00 5.60
N ALA A 94 -9.75 -8.12 6.05
CA ALA A 94 -10.27 -7.05 5.21
C ALA A 94 -9.14 -6.11 4.76
N PHE A 95 -8.26 -5.72 5.67
CA PHE A 95 -7.12 -4.87 5.33
C PHE A 95 -6.11 -5.57 4.42
N GLY A 96 -5.66 -6.78 4.77
CA GLY A 96 -4.69 -7.53 3.96
C GLY A 96 -5.22 -7.98 2.61
N GLY A 97 -6.47 -8.45 2.56
CA GLY A 97 -7.13 -8.90 1.33
C GLY A 97 -7.39 -7.76 0.34
N MET A 98 -7.78 -6.58 0.83
CA MET A 98 -7.95 -5.42 -0.03
C MET A 98 -6.61 -4.94 -0.61
N ILE A 99 -5.53 -4.94 0.17
CA ILE A 99 -4.20 -4.62 -0.35
C ILE A 99 -3.73 -5.67 -1.35
N PHE A 100 -3.92 -6.97 -1.07
CA PHE A 100 -3.66 -8.02 -2.05
C PHE A 100 -4.37 -7.77 -3.39
N ALA A 101 -5.65 -7.39 -3.36
CA ALA A 101 -6.44 -7.15 -4.55
C ALA A 101 -6.06 -5.86 -5.28
N LEU A 102 -5.67 -4.81 -4.55
CA LEU A 102 -5.54 -3.45 -5.07
C LEU A 102 -4.10 -2.95 -5.19
N VAL A 103 -3.07 -3.72 -4.77
CA VAL A 103 -1.69 -3.24 -4.71
C VAL A 103 -1.18 -2.72 -6.06
N TYR A 104 -1.67 -3.28 -7.17
CA TYR A 104 -1.28 -2.83 -8.52
C TYR A 104 -1.86 -1.46 -8.89
N CYS A 105 -2.89 -1.02 -8.19
CA CYS A 105 -3.56 0.26 -8.38
C CYS A 105 -3.10 1.31 -7.38
N THR A 106 -2.18 1.02 -6.46
CA THR A 106 -1.71 1.95 -5.42
C THR A 106 -0.20 2.16 -5.55
N ALA A 107 0.25 3.35 -5.94
CA ALA A 107 1.66 3.70 -6.04
C ALA A 107 2.01 4.86 -5.09
N GLY A 108 2.79 4.59 -4.04
CA GLY A 108 3.26 5.64 -3.12
C GLY A 108 2.14 6.34 -2.34
N ILE A 109 2.36 7.58 -1.92
CA ILE A 109 1.32 8.46 -1.34
C ILE A 109 1.04 9.55 -2.35
N SER A 110 -0.20 9.64 -2.82
CA SER A 110 -0.64 10.67 -3.77
C SER A 110 -1.86 11.44 -3.26
N VAL A 111 -2.11 12.62 -3.84
CA VAL A 111 -3.31 13.40 -3.55
C VAL A 111 -4.58 12.58 -3.82
N MET A 112 -4.58 11.77 -4.88
CA MET A 112 -5.73 10.94 -5.24
C MET A 112 -6.03 9.87 -4.20
N GLN A 113 -5.01 9.29 -3.58
CA GLN A 113 -5.22 8.33 -2.48
C GLN A 113 -5.83 9.01 -1.26
N CYS A 114 -5.34 10.19 -0.86
CA CYS A 114 -5.92 10.95 0.24
C CYS A 114 -7.40 11.29 -0.04
N LEU A 115 -7.73 11.74 -1.26
CA LEU A 115 -9.11 12.02 -1.66
C LEU A 115 -9.98 10.76 -1.65
N GLY A 116 -9.48 9.64 -2.18
CA GLY A 116 -10.17 8.35 -2.16
C GLY A 116 -10.45 7.91 -0.73
N ALA A 117 -9.48 8.03 0.17
CA ALA A 117 -9.63 7.68 1.59
C ALA A 117 -10.70 8.52 2.30
N ILE A 118 -10.72 9.84 2.06
CA ILE A 118 -11.74 10.76 2.58
C ILE A 118 -13.13 10.36 2.06
N CYS A 119 -13.26 10.13 0.75
CA CYS A 119 -14.54 9.72 0.16
C CYS A 119 -15.02 8.37 0.71
N GLY A 120 -14.13 7.38 0.84
CA GLY A 120 -14.47 6.05 1.36
C GLY A 120 -14.99 6.12 2.79
N ALA A 121 -14.27 6.81 3.68
CA ALA A 121 -14.72 7.03 5.06
C ALA A 121 -16.01 7.86 5.11
N GLY A 122 -16.14 8.88 4.25
CA GLY A 122 -17.32 9.74 4.16
C GLY A 122 -18.59 8.98 3.80
N VAL A 123 -18.52 8.05 2.85
CA VAL A 123 -19.65 7.19 2.49
C VAL A 123 -20.08 6.30 3.66
N VAL A 124 -19.13 5.70 4.40
CA VAL A 124 -19.46 4.89 5.59
C VAL A 124 -20.14 5.74 6.66
N LYS A 125 -19.65 6.95 6.93
CA LYS A 125 -20.30 7.90 7.83
C LYS A 125 -21.71 8.29 7.34
N GLY A 126 -21.89 8.46 6.03
CA GLY A 126 -23.18 8.75 5.42
C GLY A 126 -24.22 7.66 5.66
N PHE A 127 -23.84 6.38 5.60
CA PHE A 127 -24.75 5.26 5.84
C PHE A 127 -25.09 5.03 7.31
N GLN A 128 -24.20 5.38 8.24
CA GLN A 128 -24.37 5.07 9.66
C GLN A 128 -23.76 6.13 10.56
N SER A 129 -24.22 7.38 10.44
CA SER A 129 -23.62 8.55 11.11
C SER A 129 -23.50 8.40 12.63
N GLY A 130 -24.57 7.97 13.31
CA GLY A 130 -24.59 7.76 14.76
C GLY A 130 -23.57 6.71 15.22
N PRO A 131 -23.69 5.44 14.75
CA PRO A 131 -22.73 4.39 15.06
C PRO A 131 -21.29 4.74 14.68
N TYR A 132 -21.09 5.39 13.54
CA TYR A 132 -19.76 5.83 13.08
C TYR A 132 -19.10 6.75 14.11
N GLN A 133 -19.82 7.77 14.58
CA GLN A 133 -19.28 8.72 15.55
C GLN A 133 -19.09 8.09 16.94
N ALA A 134 -20.00 7.21 17.35
CA ALA A 134 -19.91 6.52 18.64
C ALA A 134 -18.74 5.51 18.69
N ASN A 135 -18.42 4.87 17.57
CA ASN A 135 -17.46 3.77 17.50
C ASN A 135 -16.06 4.19 16.99
N GLY A 136 -15.73 5.48 17.03
CA GLY A 136 -14.39 5.96 16.69
C GLY A 136 -14.12 6.18 15.19
N GLY A 137 -15.12 6.03 14.31
CA GLY A 137 -15.03 6.33 12.88
C GLY A 137 -13.97 5.56 12.08
N GLY A 138 -13.36 4.53 12.66
CA GLY A 138 -12.20 3.85 12.08
C GLY A 138 -10.93 4.69 12.08
N ALA A 139 -10.90 5.79 12.83
CA ALA A 139 -9.73 6.64 13.01
C ALA A 139 -8.63 5.90 13.79
N ASN A 140 -7.37 6.20 13.45
CA ASN A 140 -6.23 5.71 14.19
C ASN A 140 -5.98 6.61 15.39
N VAL A 141 -5.81 5.99 16.56
CA VAL A 141 -5.56 6.63 17.86
C VAL A 141 -4.70 5.71 18.69
N VAL A 142 -3.87 6.25 19.60
CA VAL A 142 -3.15 5.39 20.54
C VAL A 142 -4.14 4.85 21.57
N ALA A 143 -4.23 3.53 21.69
CA ALA A 143 -5.15 2.87 22.60
C ALA A 143 -4.78 3.19 24.06
N HIS A 144 -5.80 3.28 24.91
CA HIS A 144 -5.62 3.52 26.34
C HIS A 144 -4.71 2.44 26.96
N GLY A 145 -3.73 2.85 27.76
CA GLY A 145 -2.72 1.96 28.35
C GLY A 145 -1.43 1.87 27.56
N TYR A 146 -1.37 2.44 26.35
CA TYR A 146 -0.13 2.60 25.58
C TYR A 146 0.34 4.05 25.60
N THR A 147 1.66 4.24 25.60
CA THR A 147 2.25 5.56 25.46
C THR A 147 2.29 5.97 23.99
N LYS A 148 2.38 7.28 23.70
CA LYS A 148 2.61 7.76 22.32
C LYS A 148 3.88 7.18 21.70
N GLY A 149 4.92 6.91 22.52
CA GLY A 149 6.13 6.22 22.08
C GLY A 149 5.89 4.77 21.67
N SER A 150 5.05 4.04 22.40
CA SER A 150 4.62 2.68 22.03
C SER A 150 3.84 2.68 20.71
N GLY A 151 2.93 3.64 20.53
CA GLY A 151 2.20 3.82 19.27
C GLY A 151 3.13 4.11 18.10
N LEU A 152 4.06 5.05 18.27
CA LEU A 152 5.05 5.38 17.24
C LEU A 152 5.95 4.19 16.89
N GLY A 153 6.45 3.46 17.90
CA GLY A 153 7.27 2.27 17.67
C GLY A 153 6.52 1.17 16.90
N ALA A 154 5.25 0.94 17.24
CA ALA A 154 4.41 -0.02 16.54
C ALA A 154 4.20 0.35 15.06
N GLU A 155 3.95 1.63 14.77
CA GLU A 155 3.77 2.13 13.40
C GLU A 155 5.07 2.06 12.57
N ILE A 156 6.22 2.35 13.18
CA ILE A 156 7.54 2.22 12.53
C ILE A 156 7.81 0.77 12.14
N ILE A 157 7.68 -0.16 13.10
CA ILE A 157 7.98 -1.58 12.88
C ILE A 157 6.97 -2.17 11.88
N GLY A 158 5.68 -1.86 12.03
CA GLY A 158 4.64 -2.33 11.12
C GLY A 158 4.88 -1.86 9.69
N THR A 159 5.25 -0.60 9.50
CA THR A 159 5.53 -0.06 8.17
C THR A 159 6.83 -0.60 7.61
N PHE A 160 7.85 -0.81 8.45
CA PHE A 160 9.09 -1.47 8.03
C PHE A 160 8.81 -2.86 7.44
N VAL A 161 8.02 -3.69 8.13
CA VAL A 161 7.66 -5.04 7.66
C VAL A 161 6.91 -4.99 6.33
N LEU A 162 5.96 -4.07 6.19
CA LEU A 162 5.22 -3.87 4.95
C LEU A 162 6.14 -3.47 3.80
N VAL A 163 6.91 -2.39 3.96
CA VAL A 163 7.74 -1.82 2.89
C VAL A 163 8.90 -2.75 2.54
N TYR A 164 9.49 -3.43 3.54
CA TYR A 164 10.47 -4.48 3.30
C TYR A 164 9.90 -5.59 2.42
N THR A 165 8.68 -6.06 2.73
CA THR A 165 7.99 -7.09 1.95
C THR A 165 7.70 -6.62 0.53
N VAL A 166 7.32 -5.35 0.33
CA VAL A 166 7.13 -4.75 -1.00
C VAL A 166 8.43 -4.80 -1.80
N PHE A 167 9.57 -4.38 -1.20
CA PHE A 167 10.87 -4.45 -1.86
C PHE A 167 11.26 -5.89 -2.21
N SER A 168 11.15 -6.83 -1.26
CA SER A 168 11.47 -8.24 -1.49
C SER A 168 10.58 -8.87 -2.57
N ALA A 169 9.27 -8.57 -2.58
CA ALA A 169 8.35 -9.09 -3.59
C ALA A 169 8.62 -8.50 -4.99
N THR A 170 9.04 -7.23 -5.05
CA THR A 170 9.40 -6.55 -6.30
C THR A 170 10.71 -7.09 -6.87
N ASP A 171 11.70 -7.35 -6.01
CA ASP A 171 12.99 -7.91 -6.40
C ASP A 171 12.87 -9.37 -6.85
N ALA A 172 12.05 -10.16 -6.15
CA ALA A 172 11.68 -11.50 -6.56
C ALA A 172 10.96 -11.50 -7.92
N LYS A 173 9.99 -10.60 -8.12
CA LYS A 173 9.31 -10.45 -9.42
C LYS A 173 10.26 -10.06 -10.54
N ARG A 174 11.25 -9.18 -10.28
CA ARG A 174 12.28 -8.82 -11.27
C ARG A 174 13.13 -10.03 -11.63
N SER A 175 13.62 -10.77 -10.64
CA SER A 175 14.41 -12.00 -10.83
C SER A 175 13.63 -13.13 -11.51
N ALA A 176 12.34 -13.25 -11.21
CA ALA A 176 11.44 -14.22 -11.81
C ALA A 176 10.79 -13.74 -13.11
N ARG A 177 11.04 -12.51 -13.58
CA ARG A 177 10.74 -12.16 -14.97
C ARG A 177 11.76 -12.81 -15.91
N ASP A 178 12.95 -13.10 -15.40
CA ASP A 178 14.03 -13.78 -16.11
C ASP A 178 13.88 -15.32 -16.06
N SER A 179 12.89 -15.85 -15.33
CA SER A 179 12.55 -17.27 -15.27
C SER A 179 11.04 -17.45 -15.49
N HIS A 180 10.57 -18.55 -16.08
CA HIS A 180 9.17 -18.70 -16.51
C HIS A 180 8.14 -18.88 -15.36
N VAL A 181 8.39 -18.34 -14.16
CA VAL A 181 7.55 -18.58 -12.96
C VAL A 181 6.71 -17.33 -12.63
N PRO A 182 5.37 -17.42 -12.68
CA PRO A 182 4.51 -16.31 -12.27
C PRO A 182 4.57 -16.10 -10.76
N ILE A 183 5.32 -15.10 -10.29
CA ILE A 183 5.29 -14.69 -8.87
C ILE A 183 4.07 -13.81 -8.62
N LEU A 184 3.17 -14.28 -7.75
CA LEU A 184 2.09 -13.48 -7.16
C LEU A 184 2.67 -12.45 -6.17
N ALA A 185 3.41 -11.45 -6.65
CA ALA A 185 3.99 -10.38 -5.82
C ALA A 185 2.98 -9.67 -4.88
N PRO A 186 1.69 -9.52 -5.23
CA PRO A 186 0.68 -8.97 -4.33
C PRO A 186 0.39 -9.80 -3.09
N LEU A 187 0.55 -11.13 -3.18
CA LEU A 187 0.14 -12.05 -2.12
C LEU A 187 0.98 -11.87 -0.85
N PRO A 188 2.32 -11.87 -0.90
CA PRO A 188 3.14 -11.52 0.27
C PRO A 188 2.84 -10.14 0.82
N ILE A 189 2.57 -9.15 -0.03
CA ILE A 189 2.32 -7.76 0.40
C ILE A 189 1.01 -7.68 1.20
N GLY A 190 -0.08 -8.26 0.69
CA GLY A 190 -1.34 -8.33 1.43
C GLY A 190 -1.24 -9.14 2.72
N PHE A 191 -0.44 -10.21 2.72
CA PHE A 191 -0.20 -11.01 3.91
C PHE A 191 0.63 -10.26 4.98
N ALA A 192 1.60 -9.45 4.57
CA ALA A 192 2.34 -8.59 5.50
C ALA A 192 1.41 -7.58 6.18
N VAL A 193 0.52 -6.93 5.42
CA VAL A 193 -0.51 -6.04 5.98
C VAL A 193 -1.39 -6.79 6.97
N PHE A 194 -1.85 -7.99 6.60
CA PHE A 194 -2.65 -8.84 7.48
C PHE A 194 -1.95 -9.14 8.82
N LEU A 195 -0.69 -9.59 8.79
CA LEU A 195 0.08 -9.92 10.00
C LEU A 195 0.32 -8.69 10.88
N VAL A 196 0.67 -7.56 10.26
CA VAL A 196 0.87 -6.30 10.99
C VAL A 196 -0.43 -5.89 11.67
N HIS A 197 -1.58 -5.99 10.99
CA HIS A 197 -2.88 -5.68 11.60
C HIS A 197 -3.19 -6.56 12.80
N LEU A 198 -2.90 -7.87 12.75
CA LEU A 198 -3.08 -8.75 13.91
C LEU A 198 -2.27 -8.27 15.13
N ALA A 199 -1.06 -7.78 14.91
CA ALA A 199 -0.17 -7.33 15.97
C ALA A 199 -0.48 -5.91 16.48
N THR A 200 -0.83 -4.97 15.59
CA THR A 200 -0.88 -3.53 15.92
C THR A 200 -2.29 -2.97 16.09
N ILE A 201 -3.36 -3.71 15.76
CA ILE A 201 -4.75 -3.29 16.04
C ILE A 201 -4.94 -2.91 17.53
N PRO A 202 -4.46 -3.70 18.52
CA PRO A 202 -4.64 -3.37 19.93
C PRO A 202 -3.90 -2.10 20.39
N ILE A 203 -2.89 -1.65 19.65
CA ILE A 203 -2.04 -0.51 20.04
C ILE A 203 -2.54 0.79 19.39
N THR A 204 -2.79 0.79 18.09
CA THR A 204 -3.12 2.01 17.32
C THR A 204 -4.32 1.88 16.39
N GLY A 205 -4.94 0.69 16.33
CA GLY A 205 -5.86 0.32 15.24
C GLY A 205 -5.16 0.06 13.90
N THR A 206 -3.82 0.07 13.88
CA THR A 206 -2.94 -0.06 12.70
C THR A 206 -3.10 1.03 11.66
N GLY A 207 -2.14 1.96 11.62
CA GLY A 207 -2.04 2.99 10.60
C GLY A 207 -1.35 2.45 9.35
N ILE A 208 -0.01 2.34 9.40
CA ILE A 208 0.97 1.93 8.37
C ILE A 208 0.80 2.55 6.98
N ASN A 209 -0.17 3.45 6.84
CA ASN A 209 -0.61 4.09 5.61
C ASN A 209 -1.16 5.49 5.98
N PRO A 210 -0.38 6.55 5.69
CA PRO A 210 -0.79 7.91 6.05
C PRO A 210 -2.08 8.39 5.37
N ALA A 211 -2.34 8.00 4.11
CA ALA A 211 -3.57 8.38 3.40
C ALA A 211 -4.82 7.78 4.08
N ARG A 212 -4.74 6.52 4.52
CA ARG A 212 -5.79 5.86 5.31
C ARG A 212 -6.03 6.54 6.64
N SER A 213 -4.95 6.88 7.36
CA SER A 213 -5.07 7.56 8.65
C SER A 213 -5.64 8.97 8.48
N LEU A 214 -5.24 9.69 7.42
CA LEU A 214 -5.74 11.03 7.10
C LEU A 214 -7.23 11.01 6.74
N GLY A 215 -7.65 10.14 5.83
CA GLY A 215 -9.05 10.05 5.41
C GLY A 215 -10.00 9.77 6.58
N ALA A 216 -9.63 8.84 7.47
CA ALA A 216 -10.41 8.54 8.65
C ALA A 216 -10.41 9.70 9.67
N ALA A 217 -9.26 10.36 9.90
CA ALA A 217 -9.18 11.51 10.82
C ALA A 217 -10.04 12.69 10.36
N ILE A 218 -10.00 13.02 9.06
CA ILE A 218 -10.80 14.11 8.47
C ILE A 218 -12.30 13.86 8.63
N ILE A 219 -12.77 12.64 8.37
CA ILE A 219 -14.20 12.35 8.39
C ILE A 219 -14.71 12.17 9.83
N TYR A 220 -13.90 11.58 10.71
CA TYR A 220 -14.25 11.43 12.12
C TYR A 220 -14.23 12.77 12.86
N ASN A 221 -13.22 13.59 12.60
CA ASN A 221 -13.03 14.96 13.08
C ASN A 221 -13.26 15.13 14.58
N LYS A 222 -12.39 14.50 15.39
CA LYS A 222 -12.38 14.61 16.86
C LYS A 222 -10.97 14.96 17.34
N ASP A 223 -10.88 15.79 18.37
CA ASP A 223 -9.61 16.35 18.87
C ASP A 223 -8.58 15.27 19.20
N HIS A 224 -8.99 14.24 19.96
CA HIS A 224 -8.11 13.14 20.33
C HIS A 224 -7.54 12.37 19.11
N ALA A 225 -8.27 12.30 17.99
CA ALA A 225 -7.76 11.68 16.77
C ALA A 225 -6.72 12.56 16.06
N TRP A 226 -6.87 13.87 16.14
CA TRP A 226 -5.91 14.84 15.59
C TRP A 226 -4.64 14.96 16.45
N GLU A 227 -4.76 14.86 17.78
CA GLU A 227 -3.62 14.90 18.71
C GLU A 227 -2.59 13.79 18.49
N ASP A 228 -3.03 12.61 18.07
CA ASP A 228 -2.17 11.47 17.76
C ASP A 228 -1.83 11.37 16.27
N HIS A 229 -2.45 12.19 15.42
CA HIS A 229 -2.40 12.02 13.97
C HIS A 229 -0.98 12.05 13.39
N TRP A 230 -0.10 12.87 13.96
CA TRP A 230 1.28 13.01 13.53
C TRP A 230 2.06 11.68 13.58
N ILE A 231 1.69 10.77 14.50
CA ILE A 231 2.32 9.46 14.65
C ILE A 231 2.14 8.62 13.38
N PHE A 232 0.98 8.74 12.73
CA PHE A 232 0.63 7.99 11.52
C PHE A 232 1.21 8.58 10.23
N TRP A 233 1.98 9.67 10.34
CA TRP A 233 2.84 10.18 9.27
C TRP A 233 4.31 9.88 9.57
N VAL A 234 4.77 10.27 10.77
CA VAL A 234 6.17 10.13 11.18
C VAL A 234 6.57 8.66 11.26
N GLY A 235 5.74 7.82 11.88
CA GLY A 235 6.00 6.39 12.01
C GLY A 235 6.17 5.70 10.66
N PRO A 236 5.18 5.79 9.75
CA PRO A 236 5.28 5.19 8.43
C PRO A 236 6.44 5.71 7.58
N PHE A 237 6.74 7.01 7.60
CA PHE A 237 7.89 7.53 6.86
C PHE A 237 9.23 6.99 7.38
N ILE A 238 9.42 6.93 8.70
CA ILE A 238 10.63 6.37 9.29
C ILE A 238 10.73 4.87 8.96
N GLY A 239 9.65 4.10 9.14
CA GLY A 239 9.63 2.67 8.84
C GLY A 239 9.94 2.38 7.37
N ALA A 240 9.36 3.14 6.44
CA ALA A 240 9.62 3.02 5.01
C ALA A 240 11.08 3.35 4.66
N ALA A 241 11.63 4.42 5.23
CA ALA A 241 13.03 4.81 5.01
C ALA A 241 14.00 3.74 5.52
N LEU A 242 13.77 3.20 6.72
CA LEU A 242 14.58 2.11 7.28
C LEU A 242 14.53 0.84 6.42
N ALA A 243 13.34 0.48 5.92
CA ALA A 243 13.18 -0.68 5.03
C ALA A 243 13.91 -0.50 3.71
N ALA A 244 13.82 0.70 3.11
CA ALA A 244 14.55 1.04 1.88
C ALA A 244 16.07 0.97 2.09
N LEU A 245 16.58 1.57 3.17
CA LEU A 245 18.00 1.53 3.53
C LEU A 245 18.49 0.09 3.76
N TYR A 246 17.73 -0.70 4.52
CA TYR A 246 18.06 -2.09 4.78
C TYR A 246 18.13 -2.91 3.49
N HIS A 247 17.12 -2.80 2.61
CA HIS A 247 17.11 -3.53 1.35
C HIS A 247 18.27 -3.13 0.43
N GLN A 248 18.58 -1.84 0.32
CA GLN A 248 19.68 -1.37 -0.53
C GLN A 248 21.06 -1.74 0.03
N ILE A 249 21.29 -1.54 1.32
CA ILE A 249 22.63 -1.69 1.93
C ILE A 249 22.92 -3.16 2.26
N VAL A 250 21.96 -3.89 2.81
CA VAL A 250 22.22 -5.25 3.33
C VAL A 250 21.98 -6.30 2.25
N ILE A 251 20.85 -6.21 1.53
CA ILE A 251 20.48 -7.22 0.55
C ILE A 251 21.17 -6.99 -0.79
N ARG A 252 21.17 -5.75 -1.31
CA ARG A 252 21.75 -5.45 -2.63
C ARG A 252 23.26 -5.20 -2.59
N ALA A 253 23.81 -4.64 -1.52
CA ALA A 253 25.24 -4.31 -1.47
C ALA A 253 26.15 -5.45 -0.97
N ILE A 254 25.63 -6.54 -0.38
CA ILE A 254 26.42 -7.71 0.00
C ILE A 254 26.27 -8.79 -1.08
N PRO A 255 27.19 -8.88 -2.08
CA PRO A 255 27.23 -10.05 -2.92
C PRO A 255 27.64 -11.22 -2.03
N PHE A 256 26.73 -12.16 -1.77
CA PHE A 256 27.12 -13.48 -1.29
C PHE A 256 28.01 -14.11 -2.36
N LYS A 257 29.32 -13.85 -2.30
CA LYS A 257 30.32 -14.75 -2.88
C LYS A 257 30.18 -16.05 -2.10
N SER A 258 29.39 -16.98 -2.63
CA SER A 258 29.53 -18.38 -2.27
C SER A 258 30.99 -18.72 -2.53
N LYS A 259 31.76 -18.96 -1.47
CA LYS A 259 33.06 -19.62 -1.64
C LYS A 259 32.74 -20.99 -2.22
N ALA A 260 33.42 -21.28 -3.33
CA ALA A 260 33.37 -22.55 -4.05
C ALA A 260 33.69 -23.74 -3.14
#